data_AF-A0A2E6VIM1-F1
#
_entry.id   AF-A0A2E6VIM1-F1
#
_cell.length_a   1.000
_cell.length_b   1.000
_cell.length_c   1.000
_cell.angle_alpha   90.00
_cell.angle_beta   90.00
_cell.angle_gamma   90.00
#
_symmetry.space_group_name_H-M   'P 1'
#
loop_
_entity.id
_entity.type
_entity.pdbx_description
1 polymer ?
#
loop_
_entity_poly.entity_id
_entity_poly.type
_entity_poly.pdbx_seq_one_letter_code
_entity_poly.pdbx_strand_id
1 'polypeptide(L)'
;MYKLILISVLFFSLISHGDGHENIKEKFTNHPNYLLSFEECKETKNGIAELLSATDSVWKEIELNPMNEKKWIEVSGLSDLAANYSTIYDVWCKDMVNKRVAMRMMAKKKKSIKNKKER
;
A
#
# COMPACT_ATOMS: atom_id res chain seq x y z
N MET A 1 20.41 -16.41 19.30
CA MET A 1 19.39 -17.25 18.62
C MET A 1 17.95 -16.90 19.00
N TYR A 2 17.63 -16.52 20.25
CA TYR A 2 16.27 -16.08 20.62
C TYR A 2 15.77 -14.79 19.92
N LYS A 3 16.67 -13.90 19.49
CA LYS A 3 16.29 -12.65 18.78
C LYS A 3 15.75 -12.87 17.36
N LEU A 4 16.10 -13.97 16.69
CA LEU A 4 15.59 -14.29 15.34
C LEU A 4 14.21 -14.98 15.40
N ILE A 5 13.86 -15.61 16.52
CA ILE A 5 12.56 -16.27 16.72
C ILE A 5 11.45 -15.24 16.96
N LEU A 6 11.76 -14.08 17.54
CA LEU A 6 10.77 -13.02 17.79
C LEU A 6 10.24 -12.35 16.51
N ILE A 7 11.00 -12.39 15.41
CA ILE A 7 10.61 -11.74 14.14
C ILE A 7 9.66 -12.64 13.33
N SER A 8 9.69 -13.97 13.51
CA SER A 8 8.84 -14.88 12.73
C SER A 8 7.42 -15.05 13.26
N VAL A 9 7.13 -14.58 14.48
CA VAL A 9 5.82 -14.76 15.14
C VAL A 9 4.79 -13.70 14.71
N LEU A 10 5.21 -12.62 14.05
CA LEU A 10 4.32 -11.53 13.62
C LEU A 10 3.47 -11.83 12.37
N PHE A 11 3.71 -12.95 11.66
CA PHE A 11 3.04 -13.26 10.39
C PHE A 11 2.01 -14.41 10.45
N PHE A 12 1.78 -15.05 11.61
CA PHE A 12 0.98 -16.28 11.68
C PHE A 12 -0.49 -16.13 12.14
N SER A 13 -1.02 -14.92 12.24
CA SER A 13 -2.37 -14.69 12.80
C SER A 13 -3.45 -14.27 11.80
N LEU A 14 -3.50 -14.87 10.60
CA LEU A 14 -4.63 -14.72 9.68
C LEU A 14 -4.99 -16.04 9.00
N ILE A 15 -5.57 -16.98 9.74
CA ILE A 15 -6.46 -17.98 9.16
C ILE A 15 -7.70 -18.11 10.06
N SER A 16 -8.76 -17.38 9.72
CA SER A 16 -10.13 -17.72 10.10
C SER A 16 -10.91 -17.98 8.81
N HIS A 17 -11.22 -19.24 8.55
CA HIS A 17 -12.18 -19.64 7.52
C HIS A 17 -13.60 -19.49 8.10
N GLY A 18 -14.48 -18.81 7.37
CA GLY A 18 -15.90 -18.68 7.71
C GLY A 18 -16.75 -18.44 6.46
N ASP A 19 -17.59 -19.43 6.16
CA ASP A 19 -18.84 -19.46 5.40
C ASP A 19 -19.07 -18.54 4.18
N GLY A 20 -19.18 -19.17 2.99
CA GLY A 20 -20.52 -19.48 2.47
C GLY A 20 -21.43 -18.32 2.05
N HIS A 21 -20.91 -17.28 1.39
CA HIS A 21 -21.74 -16.40 0.55
C HIS A 21 -20.83 -15.74 -0.51
N GLU A 22 -21.00 -16.14 -1.78
CA GLU A 22 -20.14 -15.66 -2.89
C GLU A 22 -20.31 -14.13 -3.05
N ASN A 23 -19.38 -13.38 -2.46
CA ASN A 23 -19.40 -11.93 -2.45
C ASN A 23 -18.82 -11.44 -3.78
N ILE A 24 -19.61 -10.75 -4.59
CA ILE A 24 -19.14 -10.12 -5.84
C ILE A 24 -17.91 -9.22 -5.61
N LYS A 25 -17.73 -8.69 -4.38
CA LYS A 25 -16.52 -7.98 -3.95
C LYS A 25 -15.25 -8.82 -4.03
N GLU A 26 -15.33 -10.10 -3.73
CA GLU A 26 -14.22 -11.06 -3.67
C GLU A 26 -13.68 -11.36 -5.07
N LYS A 27 -14.58 -11.48 -6.06
CA LYS A 27 -14.21 -11.71 -7.47
C LYS A 27 -13.37 -10.59 -8.09
N PHE A 28 -13.45 -9.37 -7.55
CA PHE A 28 -12.66 -8.22 -8.01
C PHE A 28 -11.37 -7.99 -7.22
N THR A 29 -11.24 -8.55 -6.01
CA THR A 29 -10.00 -8.51 -5.22
C THR A 29 -9.11 -9.72 -5.47
N ASN A 30 -9.69 -10.84 -5.90
CA ASN A 30 -9.01 -12.14 -5.96
C ASN A 30 -8.97 -12.69 -7.39
N HIS A 31 -8.63 -11.87 -8.38
CA HIS A 31 -8.24 -12.45 -9.67
C HIS A 31 -6.96 -13.25 -9.43
N PRO A 32 -6.84 -14.50 -9.90
CA PRO A 32 -5.70 -15.39 -9.60
C PRO A 32 -4.33 -14.89 -10.08
N ASN A 33 -4.27 -13.71 -10.70
CA ASN A 33 -3.05 -13.09 -11.20
C ASN A 33 -2.61 -11.87 -10.37
N TYR A 34 -3.33 -11.48 -9.31
CA TYR A 34 -2.89 -10.38 -8.44
C TYR A 34 -2.08 -10.94 -7.26
N LEU A 35 -0.85 -10.43 -7.10
CA LEU A 35 0.03 -10.80 -5.99
C LEU A 35 -0.42 -10.19 -4.65
N LEU A 36 -0.97 -8.97 -4.68
CA LEU A 36 -1.42 -8.23 -3.51
C LEU A 36 -2.92 -7.90 -3.63
N SER A 37 -3.64 -7.97 -2.52
CA SER A 37 -5.01 -7.50 -2.40
C SER A 37 -5.07 -5.97 -2.37
N PHE A 38 -6.28 -5.43 -2.49
CA PHE A 38 -6.46 -3.97 -2.42
C PHE A 38 -6.02 -3.36 -1.07
N GLU A 39 -6.23 -4.07 0.04
CA GLU A 39 -5.84 -3.54 1.35
C GLU A 39 -4.32 -3.55 1.50
N GLU A 40 -3.66 -4.64 1.12
CA GLU A 40 -2.19 -4.73 1.08
C GLU A 40 -1.58 -3.68 0.14
N CYS A 41 -2.23 -3.40 -0.99
CA CYS A 41 -1.82 -2.31 -1.87
C CYS A 41 -1.97 -0.93 -1.23
N LYS A 42 -3.01 -0.71 -0.43
CA LYS A 42 -3.20 0.54 0.32
C LYS A 42 -2.16 0.67 1.43
N GLU A 43 -1.84 -0.42 2.13
CA GLU A 43 -0.76 -0.47 3.11
C GLU A 43 0.61 -0.22 2.47
N THR A 44 0.90 -0.87 1.35
CA THR A 44 2.13 -0.64 0.56
C THR A 44 2.28 0.84 0.21
N LYS A 45 1.22 1.48 -0.27
CA LYS A 45 1.22 2.91 -0.58
C LYS A 45 1.50 3.77 0.66
N ASN A 46 0.89 3.44 1.79
CA ASN A 46 1.11 4.17 3.04
C ASN A 46 2.56 3.99 3.54
N GLY A 47 3.11 2.78 3.46
CA GLY A 47 4.50 2.51 3.81
C GLY A 47 5.49 3.30 2.94
N ILE A 48 5.23 3.43 1.63
CA ILE A 48 6.03 4.31 0.76
C ILE A 48 5.98 5.76 1.28
N ALA A 49 4.80 6.26 1.65
CA ALA A 49 4.67 7.63 2.16
C ALA A 49 5.41 7.83 3.50
N GLU A 50 5.39 6.83 4.38
CA GLU A 50 6.13 6.86 5.64
C GLU A 50 7.65 6.86 5.41
N LEU A 51 8.15 6.04 4.49
CA LEU A 51 9.57 6.01 4.12
C LEU A 51 10.04 7.33 3.51
N LEU A 52 9.22 7.94 2.64
CA LEU A 52 9.50 9.26 2.08
C LEU A 52 9.50 10.33 3.17
N SER A 53 8.55 10.29 4.10
CA SER A 53 8.53 11.22 5.24
C SER A 53 9.75 11.06 6.14
N ALA A 54 10.23 9.83 6.36
CA ALA A 54 11.46 9.58 7.11
C ALA A 54 12.68 10.11 6.34
N THR A 55 12.73 9.89 5.03
CA THR A 55 13.77 10.43 4.14
C THR A 55 13.86 11.96 4.25
N ASP A 56 12.73 12.66 4.18
CA ASP A 56 12.66 14.12 4.32
C ASP A 56 13.13 14.59 5.71
N SER A 57 12.83 13.82 6.76
CA SER A 57 13.30 14.14 8.12
C SER A 57 14.82 14.02 8.22
N VAL A 58 15.40 12.94 7.70
CA VAL A 58 16.85 12.72 7.71
C VAL A 58 17.55 13.75 6.82
N TRP A 59 16.95 14.13 5.69
CA TRP A 59 17.51 15.14 4.79
C TRP A 59 17.72 16.48 5.51
N LYS A 60 16.76 16.92 6.33
CA LYS A 60 16.89 18.15 7.14
C LYS A 60 18.06 18.06 8.13
N GLU A 61 18.33 16.88 8.69
CA GLU A 61 19.49 16.68 9.57
C GLU A 61 20.82 16.76 8.81
N ILE A 62 20.84 16.27 7.56
CA ILE A 62 22.01 16.40 6.66
C ILE A 62 22.26 17.87 6.31
N GLU A 63 21.22 18.64 6.03
CA GLU A 63 21.36 20.08 5.74
C GLU A 63 22.00 20.85 6.92
N LEU A 64 21.73 20.42 8.16
CA LEU A 64 22.34 21.00 9.36
C LEU A 64 23.79 20.53 9.58
N ASN A 65 24.12 19.29 9.19
CA ASN A 65 25.48 18.76 9.30
C ASN A 65 25.84 17.85 8.11
N PRO A 66 26.28 18.42 6.98
CA PRO A 66 26.55 17.66 5.76
C PRO A 66 27.70 16.67 5.88
N MET A 67 28.57 16.82 6.88
CA MET A 67 29.71 15.92 7.10
C MET A 67 29.32 14.63 7.85
N ASN A 68 28.06 14.50 8.28
CA ASN A 68 27.59 13.32 8.97
C ASN A 68 27.31 12.17 7.98
N GLU A 69 28.35 11.40 7.68
CA GLU A 69 28.30 10.24 6.78
C GLU A 69 27.20 9.24 7.15
N LYS A 70 26.94 9.03 8.45
CA LYS A 70 25.89 8.11 8.91
C LYS A 70 24.51 8.54 8.41
N LYS A 71 24.23 9.84 8.36
CA LYS A 71 22.94 10.35 7.89
C LYS A 71 22.78 10.22 6.39
N TRP A 72 23.86 10.37 5.62
CA TRP A 72 23.87 10.06 4.19
C TRP A 72 23.56 8.58 3.92
N ILE A 73 24.15 7.67 4.69
CA ILE A 73 23.86 6.23 4.57
C ILE A 73 22.39 5.96 4.91
N GLU A 74 21.88 6.56 5.99
CA GLU A 74 20.49 6.42 6.42
C GLU A 74 19.50 6.91 5.35
N VAL A 75 19.71 8.11 4.80
CA VAL A 75 18.81 8.69 3.79
C VAL A 75 18.85 7.90 2.48
N SER A 76 20.02 7.37 2.10
CA SER A 76 20.15 6.49 0.93
C SER A 76 19.34 5.22 1.13
N GLY A 77 19.49 4.54 2.27
CA GLY A 77 18.77 3.30 2.54
C GLY A 77 17.25 3.47 2.60
N LEU A 78 16.77 4.57 3.21
CA LEU A 78 15.34 4.90 3.22
C LEU A 78 14.80 5.21 1.82
N SER A 79 15.56 5.97 1.02
CA SER A 79 15.20 6.30 -0.36
C SER A 79 15.13 5.07 -1.25
N ASP A 80 16.12 4.17 -1.14
CA ASP A 80 16.17 2.93 -1.90
C ASP A 80 15.01 2.00 -1.53
N LEU A 81 14.67 1.91 -0.23
CA LEU A 81 13.53 1.13 0.22
C LEU A 81 12.21 1.71 -0.33
N ALA A 82 12.03 3.03 -0.28
CA ALA A 82 10.86 3.70 -0.85
C ALA A 82 10.74 3.46 -2.36
N ALA A 83 11.85 3.52 -3.10
CA ALA A 83 11.89 3.28 -4.54
C ALA A 83 11.55 1.82 -4.90
N ASN A 84 12.09 0.85 -4.16
CA ASN A 84 11.80 -0.57 -4.36
C ASN A 84 10.31 -0.87 -4.09
N TYR A 85 9.76 -0.38 -2.98
CA TYR A 85 8.32 -0.55 -2.69
C TYR A 85 7.42 0.21 -3.66
N SER A 86 7.89 1.35 -4.20
CA SER A 86 7.18 2.06 -5.27
C SER A 86 7.09 1.21 -6.54
N THR A 87 8.14 0.47 -6.87
CA THR A 87 8.12 -0.49 -7.99
C THR A 87 7.13 -1.62 -7.73
N ILE A 88 7.10 -2.19 -6.52
CA ILE A 88 6.10 -3.20 -6.13
C ILE A 88 4.68 -2.65 -6.30
N TYR A 89 4.43 -1.42 -5.86
CA TYR A 89 3.13 -0.78 -6.01
C TYR A 89 2.75 -0.55 -7.48
N ASP A 90 3.68 -0.08 -8.31
CA ASP A 90 3.42 0.17 -9.73
C ASP A 90 3.05 -1.12 -10.47
N VAL A 91 3.80 -2.20 -10.24
CA VAL A 91 3.60 -3.49 -10.91
C VAL A 91 2.33 -4.20 -10.42
N TRP A 92 2.08 -4.22 -9.10
CA TRP A 92 1.06 -5.11 -8.53
C TRP A 92 -0.22 -4.40 -8.08
N CYS A 93 -0.18 -3.09 -7.87
CA CYS A 93 -1.25 -2.37 -7.17
C CYS A 93 -1.95 -1.29 -8.00
N LYS A 94 -1.19 -0.54 -8.80
CA LYS A 94 -1.68 0.66 -9.49
C LYS A 94 -2.94 0.41 -10.31
N ASP A 95 -2.95 -0.64 -11.13
CA ASP A 95 -4.08 -0.95 -12.00
C ASP A 95 -5.33 -1.37 -11.22
N MET A 96 -5.16 -2.19 -10.18
CA MET A 96 -6.25 -2.60 -9.30
C MET A 96 -6.89 -1.39 -8.62
N VAL A 97 -6.07 -0.48 -8.08
CA VAL A 97 -6.54 0.73 -7.40
C VAL A 97 -7.26 1.65 -8.38
N ASN A 98 -6.67 1.89 -9.56
CA ASN A 98 -7.27 2.72 -10.61
C ASN A 98 -8.63 2.17 -11.07
N LYS A 99 -8.70 0.87 -11.32
CA LYS A 99 -9.96 0.20 -11.71
C LYS A 99 -11.02 0.36 -10.63
N ARG A 100 -10.66 0.18 -9.35
CA ARG A 100 -11.60 0.35 -8.23
C ARG A 100 -12.09 1.79 -8.09
N VAL A 101 -11.22 2.79 -8.26
CA VAL A 101 -11.60 4.20 -8.25
C VAL A 101 -12.55 4.52 -9.40
N ALA A 102 -12.25 4.07 -10.61
CA ALA A 102 -13.10 4.25 -11.79
C ALA A 102 -14.50 3.66 -11.58
N MET A 103 -14.60 2.42 -11.08
CA MET A 103 -15.89 1.79 -10.77
C MET A 103 -16.68 2.58 -9.72
N ARG A 104 -16.02 3.10 -8.67
CA ARG A 104 -16.67 3.94 -7.65
C ARG A 104 -17.19 5.26 -8.25
N MET A 105 -16.44 5.89 -9.15
CA MET A 105 -16.89 7.11 -9.85
C MET A 105 -18.10 6.84 -10.74
N MET A 106 -18.10 5.75 -11.50
CA MET A 106 -19.24 5.36 -12.34
C MET A 106 -20.49 5.07 -11.49
N ALA A 107 -20.34 4.36 -10.37
CA ALA A 107 -21.43 4.10 -9.44
C ALA A 107 -22.03 5.40 -8.87
N LYS A 108 -21.18 6.35 -8.46
CA LYS A 108 -21.61 7.68 -8.00
C LYS A 108 -22.36 8.44 -9.10
N LYS A 109 -21.85 8.44 -10.33
CA LYS A 109 -22.51 9.07 -11.49
C LYS A 109 -23.89 8.47 -11.74
N LYS A 110 -24.01 7.14 -11.76
CA LYS A 110 -25.29 6.44 -11.94
C LYS A 110 -26.31 6.81 -10.86
N LYS A 111 -25.88 6.87 -9.60
CA LYS A 111 -26.74 7.31 -8.47
C LYS A 111 -27.21 8.76 -8.65
N SER A 112 -26.33 9.66 -9.06
CA SER A 112 -26.69 11.07 -9.30
C SER A 112 -27.72 11.25 -10.42
N ILE A 113 -27.60 10.49 -11.51
CA ILE A 113 -28.55 10.53 -12.63
C ILE A 113 -29.92 10.00 -12.19
N LYS A 114 -29.95 8.90 -11.43
CA LYS A 114 -31.19 8.34 -10.88
C LYS A 114 -31.92 9.37 -10.01
N ASN A 115 -31.22 10.00 -9.07
CA ASN A 115 -31.80 11.02 -8.18
C ASN A 115 -32.33 12.26 -8.93
N LYS A 116 -31.75 12.61 -10.08
CA LYS A 116 -32.25 13.70 -10.94
C LYS A 116 -33.49 13.32 -11.75
N LYS A 117 -33.70 12.03 -12.00
CA LYS A 117 -34.85 11.52 -12.76
C LYS A 117 -36.07 11.26 -11.86
N GLU A 118 -35.85 11.17 -10.55
CA GLU A 118 -36.87 10.98 -9.51
C GLU A 118 -37.30 12.30 -8.84
N ARG A 119 -36.76 13.44 -9.29
CA ARG A 119 -37.22 14.80 -8.98
C ARG A 119 -37.89 15.41 -10.20
#